data_AF-A0A920BHC7-F1
#
_entry.id   AF-A0A920BHC7-F1
#
_cell.length_a   1.000
_cell.length_b   1.000
_cell.length_c   1.000
_cell.angle_alpha   90.00
_cell.angle_beta   90.00
_cell.angle_gamma   90.00
#
_symmetry.space_group_name_H-M   'P 1'
#
loop_
_entity.id
_entity.type
_entity.pdbx_description
1 polymer ?
#
loop_
_entity_poly.entity_id
_entity_poly.type
_entity_poly.pdbx_seq_one_letter_code
_entity_poly.pdbx_strand_id
1 'polypeptide(L)'
;METIRDLIPPPHIEGIKHFVDFASVDEILRSKDFRQGSHQESQPFFGDSLLTIDHDVHFERRRLQAPLFRKEALEYYEHEELLPLIERALEECKEASNDTGEVRTDLCALVRTMLARISAVTTGIDGVDTQERTDAFRTYIEQLGTGATVEWSTEDHATVISRILEIREGFVEEFYAPSVERRKDLINQFRSGDLSEDDLPRDLLTLMYLHWNNNWDDELPLREATLYLVASSQTTTHAIPHLMIHLHEWFQEHPEDYEKRLNREFLKRAGHEAIRLHLPSPALLRIALRDVVLSSGVKILEGERVACLFTPANRDVKVFGEDARKFNPYRETQNVKPWGFAFGGGEHTCIGRTLVTGLSARTDNDDGTDGTLVNIAHALFNAGIELDPDDLPTYTELSHHDAYGRFPIILRNL
;
A
#
# COMPACT_ATOMS: atom_id res chain seq x y z
N MET A 1 -6.50 -4.18 -24.87
CA MET A 1 -5.68 -4.94 -23.90
C MET A 1 -6.61 -5.45 -22.82
N GLU A 2 -6.43 -6.65 -22.26
CA GLU A 2 -7.26 -7.09 -21.14
C GLU A 2 -6.82 -6.36 -19.86
N THR A 3 -7.64 -5.42 -19.38
CA THR A 3 -7.35 -4.61 -18.19
C THR A 3 -7.78 -5.26 -16.88
N ILE A 4 -8.64 -6.29 -16.93
CA ILE A 4 -9.10 -7.04 -15.76
C ILE A 4 -8.78 -8.52 -15.94
N ARG A 5 -7.69 -8.96 -15.29
CA ARG A 5 -7.22 -10.34 -15.34
C ARG A 5 -7.78 -11.18 -14.19
N ASP A 6 -7.91 -12.47 -14.42
CA ASP A 6 -8.22 -13.43 -13.34
C ASP A 6 -6.97 -13.79 -12.55
N LEU A 7 -7.15 -13.99 -11.25
CA LEU A 7 -6.10 -14.48 -10.39
C LEU A 7 -5.78 -15.93 -10.80
N ILE A 8 -4.55 -16.16 -11.21
CA ILE A 8 -3.98 -17.51 -11.34
C ILE A 8 -3.25 -17.77 -10.02
N PRO A 9 -3.76 -18.66 -9.14
CA PRO A 9 -3.11 -18.95 -7.86
C PRO A 9 -1.65 -19.39 -8.09
N PRO A 10 -0.67 -18.80 -7.38
CA PRO A 10 0.72 -19.23 -7.49
C PRO A 10 0.91 -20.66 -6.96
N PRO A 11 1.99 -21.35 -7.37
CA PRO A 11 2.26 -22.73 -6.96
C PRO A 11 2.21 -22.97 -5.45
N HIS A 12 2.64 -21.99 -4.65
CA HIS A 12 2.70 -22.12 -3.19
C HIS A 12 1.32 -22.15 -2.50
N ILE A 13 0.24 -21.76 -3.19
CA ILE A 13 -1.13 -21.83 -2.66
C ILE A 13 -2.03 -22.80 -3.42
N GLU A 14 -1.61 -23.36 -4.55
CA GLU A 14 -2.45 -24.22 -5.40
C GLU A 14 -3.03 -25.43 -4.64
N GLY A 15 -2.23 -26.05 -3.76
CA GLY A 15 -2.66 -27.19 -2.94
C GLY A 15 -3.39 -26.85 -1.64
N ILE A 16 -3.62 -25.56 -1.37
CA ILE A 16 -4.28 -25.07 -0.15
C ILE A 16 -5.78 -24.93 -0.41
N LYS A 17 -6.63 -25.15 0.60
CA LYS A 17 -8.08 -24.92 0.48
C LYS A 17 -8.36 -23.43 0.19
N HIS A 18 -9.02 -23.15 -0.93
CA HIS A 18 -9.37 -21.78 -1.35
C HIS A 18 -10.79 -21.39 -0.95
N PHE A 19 -10.94 -20.16 -0.49
CA PHE A 19 -12.23 -19.49 -0.27
C PHE A 19 -12.31 -18.29 -1.20
N VAL A 20 -13.37 -18.26 -2.00
CA VAL A 20 -13.51 -17.32 -3.14
C VAL A 20 -14.80 -16.51 -3.08
N ASP A 21 -15.76 -16.87 -2.23
CA ASP A 21 -16.96 -16.08 -1.97
C ASP A 21 -16.72 -15.07 -0.86
N PHE A 22 -17.41 -13.93 -0.93
CA PHE A 22 -17.18 -12.82 0.01
C PHE A 22 -17.49 -13.20 1.45
N ALA A 23 -18.56 -13.98 1.67
CA ALA A 23 -19.03 -14.33 3.00
C ALA A 23 -18.02 -15.23 3.76
N SER A 24 -17.52 -16.28 3.12
CA SER A 24 -16.54 -17.17 3.74
C SER A 24 -15.21 -16.45 4.01
N VAL A 25 -14.76 -15.58 3.08
CA VAL A 25 -13.56 -14.77 3.29
C VAL A 25 -13.73 -13.81 4.48
N ASP A 26 -14.83 -13.06 4.55
CA ASP A 26 -15.09 -12.13 5.67
C ASP A 26 -15.18 -12.87 7.02
N GLU A 27 -15.83 -14.04 7.05
CA GLU A 27 -15.94 -14.88 8.24
C GLU A 27 -14.56 -15.34 8.74
N ILE A 28 -13.72 -15.86 7.85
CA ILE A 28 -12.36 -16.32 8.20
C ILE A 28 -11.51 -15.15 8.70
N LEU A 29 -11.52 -14.01 8.01
CA LEU A 29 -10.68 -12.86 8.38
C LEU A 29 -11.07 -12.25 9.74
N ARG A 30 -12.34 -12.34 10.13
CA ARG A 30 -12.84 -11.81 11.42
C ARG A 30 -12.72 -12.78 12.58
N SER A 31 -12.53 -14.07 12.31
CA SER A 31 -12.52 -15.08 13.34
C SER A 31 -11.20 -15.08 14.11
N LYS A 32 -11.30 -15.08 15.45
CA LYS A 32 -10.16 -15.25 16.36
C LYS A 32 -9.62 -16.68 16.39
N ASP A 33 -10.27 -17.61 15.69
CA ASP A 33 -9.82 -19.00 15.59
C ASP A 33 -8.77 -19.19 14.50
N PHE A 34 -8.36 -18.12 13.83
CA PHE A 34 -7.31 -18.11 12.83
C PHE A 34 -6.22 -17.13 13.22
N ARG A 35 -4.98 -17.49 12.88
CA ARG A 35 -3.82 -16.62 12.94
C ARG A 35 -3.26 -16.30 11.56
N GLN A 36 -2.37 -15.32 11.45
CA GLN A 36 -1.68 -15.00 10.20
C GLN A 36 -1.04 -16.26 9.60
N GLY A 37 -1.29 -16.49 8.31
CA GLY A 37 -0.75 -17.61 7.54
C GLY A 37 0.08 -17.18 6.33
N SER A 38 0.12 -15.88 5.99
CA SER A 38 0.98 -15.33 4.93
C SER A 38 2.40 -15.06 5.44
N HIS A 39 3.31 -14.63 4.56
CA HIS A 39 4.66 -14.15 4.91
C HIS A 39 5.49 -15.16 5.71
N GLN A 40 5.34 -16.46 5.42
CA GLN A 40 6.14 -17.51 6.03
C GLN A 40 7.60 -17.42 5.56
N GLU A 41 7.83 -17.03 4.31
CA GLU A 41 9.17 -16.89 3.74
C GLU A 41 9.79 -15.51 4.00
N SER A 42 8.96 -14.47 4.13
CA SER A 42 9.40 -13.10 4.45
C SER A 42 9.66 -12.85 5.93
N GLN A 43 9.68 -13.89 6.78
CA GLN A 43 9.98 -13.77 8.22
C GLN A 43 11.30 -13.06 8.54
N PRO A 44 12.41 -13.23 7.77
CA PRO A 44 13.63 -12.46 8.02
C PRO A 44 13.41 -10.94 7.94
N PHE A 45 12.42 -10.49 7.17
CA PHE A 45 12.12 -9.07 6.95
C PHE A 45 10.97 -8.55 7.83
N PHE A 46 9.97 -9.39 8.13
CA PHE A 46 8.72 -8.98 8.79
C PHE A 46 8.31 -9.83 9.99
N GLY A 47 9.15 -10.78 10.42
CA GLY A 47 8.86 -11.59 11.59
C GLY A 47 8.53 -10.70 12.79
N ASP A 48 7.53 -11.09 13.56
CA ASP A 48 7.01 -10.39 14.75
C ASP A 48 6.60 -8.92 14.56
N SER A 49 6.62 -8.39 13.33
CA SER A 49 6.08 -7.07 12.99
C SER A 49 4.56 -7.08 13.10
N LEU A 50 3.94 -5.90 13.06
CA LEU A 50 2.48 -5.75 13.10
C LEU A 50 1.75 -6.65 12.09
N LEU A 51 2.36 -6.94 10.94
CA LEU A 51 1.78 -7.77 9.88
C LEU A 51 1.66 -9.26 10.24
N THR A 52 2.51 -9.78 11.13
CA THR A 52 2.70 -11.22 11.34
C THR A 52 2.32 -11.72 12.74
N ILE A 53 2.03 -10.80 13.67
CA ILE A 53 1.53 -11.08 15.01
C ILE A 53 0.00 -11.08 15.05
N ASP A 54 -0.60 -11.73 16.04
CA ASP A 54 -2.06 -11.86 16.15
C ASP A 54 -2.60 -11.48 17.55
N HIS A 55 -3.91 -11.27 17.62
CA HIS A 55 -4.69 -11.12 18.85
C HIS A 55 -4.17 -10.02 19.78
N ASP A 56 -3.93 -10.32 21.07
CA ASP A 56 -3.59 -9.33 22.08
C ASP A 56 -2.26 -8.63 21.78
N VAL A 57 -1.26 -9.37 21.26
CA VAL A 57 0.05 -8.81 20.88
C VAL A 57 -0.12 -7.85 19.70
N HIS A 58 -0.91 -8.27 18.70
CA HIS A 58 -1.28 -7.41 17.57
C HIS A 58 -2.05 -6.16 18.02
N PHE A 59 -3.04 -6.32 18.90
CA PHE A 59 -3.86 -5.22 19.40
C PHE A 59 -3.01 -4.15 20.10
N GLU A 60 -2.12 -4.55 21.00
CA GLU A 60 -1.25 -3.62 21.71
C GLU A 60 -0.24 -2.95 20.77
N ARG A 61 0.36 -3.70 19.83
CA ARG A 61 1.26 -3.12 18.81
C ARG A 61 0.53 -2.12 17.92
N ARG A 62 -0.66 -2.48 17.45
CA ARG A 62 -1.49 -1.60 16.62
C ARG A 62 -1.89 -0.34 17.37
N ARG A 63 -2.23 -0.46 18.65
CA ARG A 63 -2.59 0.68 19.51
C ARG A 63 -1.43 1.65 19.69
N LEU A 64 -0.21 1.13 19.86
CA LEU A 64 1.02 1.93 19.93
C LEU A 64 1.22 2.74 18.64
N GLN A 65 1.00 2.13 17.47
CA GLN A 65 1.25 2.75 16.17
C GLN A 65 0.07 3.60 15.64
N ALA A 66 -1.13 3.46 16.21
CA ALA A 66 -2.34 4.19 15.80
C ALA A 66 -2.21 5.73 15.74
N PRO A 67 -1.40 6.42 16.59
CA PRO A 67 -1.21 7.87 16.49
C PRO A 67 -0.74 8.35 15.11
N LEU A 68 0.01 7.54 14.35
CA LEU A 68 0.49 7.88 13.00
C LEU A 68 -0.65 8.07 12.00
N PHE A 69 -1.86 7.58 12.30
CA PHE A 69 -2.99 7.60 11.37
C PHE A 69 -4.19 8.39 11.90
N ARG A 70 -3.95 9.24 12.90
CA ARG A 70 -4.92 10.24 13.37
C ARG A 70 -5.01 11.40 12.38
N LYS A 71 -6.13 12.13 12.45
CA LYS A 71 -6.44 13.23 11.52
C LYS A 71 -5.27 14.20 11.38
N GLU A 72 -4.69 14.65 12.49
CA GLU A 72 -3.63 15.64 12.51
C GLU A 72 -2.34 15.14 11.84
N ALA A 73 -2.01 13.86 12.00
CA ALA A 73 -0.86 13.24 11.33
C ALA A 73 -1.11 13.08 9.82
N LEU A 74 -2.32 12.69 9.43
CA LEU A 74 -2.71 12.55 8.03
C LEU A 74 -2.73 13.89 7.30
N GLU A 75 -3.22 14.96 7.94
CA GLU A 75 -3.18 16.31 7.41
C GLU A 75 -1.74 16.78 7.20
N TYR A 76 -0.86 16.53 8.18
CA TYR A 76 0.56 16.82 8.05
C TYR A 76 1.20 16.07 6.87
N TYR A 77 0.99 14.75 6.76
CA TYR A 77 1.54 13.97 5.65
C TYR A 77 1.00 14.43 4.28
N GLU A 78 -0.26 14.85 4.21
CA GLU A 78 -0.83 15.35 2.96
C GLU A 78 -0.26 16.72 2.57
N HIS A 79 -0.29 17.69 3.48
CA HIS A 79 0.03 19.09 3.17
C HIS A 79 1.53 19.39 3.16
N GLU A 80 2.28 18.85 4.12
CA GLU A 80 3.69 19.19 4.30
C GLU A 80 4.62 18.28 3.49
N GLU A 81 4.17 17.07 3.16
CA GLU A 81 4.98 16.08 2.46
C GLU A 81 4.43 15.77 1.07
N LEU A 82 3.24 15.17 0.98
CA LEU A 82 2.73 14.60 -0.27
C LEU A 82 2.54 15.66 -1.37
N LEU A 83 1.80 16.73 -1.08
CA LEU A 83 1.49 17.75 -2.09
C LEU A 83 2.75 18.43 -2.64
N PRO A 84 3.70 18.91 -1.82
CA PRO A 84 4.97 19.46 -2.31
C PRO A 84 5.78 18.47 -3.16
N LEU A 85 5.72 17.16 -2.84
CA LEU A 85 6.44 16.14 -3.60
C LEU A 85 5.81 15.84 -4.93
N ILE A 86 4.49 15.83 -5.00
CA ILE A 86 3.76 15.70 -6.26
C ILE A 86 4.16 16.86 -7.19
N GLU A 87 4.14 18.09 -6.67
CA GLU A 87 4.54 19.28 -7.43
C GLU A 87 5.99 19.17 -7.91
N ARG A 88 6.92 18.80 -7.03
CA ARG A 88 8.33 18.62 -7.38
C ARG A 88 8.54 17.54 -8.44
N ALA A 89 7.93 16.37 -8.27
CA ALA A 89 8.08 15.26 -9.21
C ALA A 89 7.56 15.62 -10.61
N LEU A 90 6.48 16.41 -10.69
CA LEU A 90 5.95 16.93 -11.95
C LEU A 90 6.84 18.04 -12.54
N GLU A 91 7.45 18.89 -11.71
CA GLU A 91 8.41 19.90 -12.17
C GLU A 91 9.68 19.25 -12.74
N GLU A 92 10.22 18.23 -12.09
CA GLU A 92 11.39 17.47 -12.58
C GLU A 92 11.13 16.80 -13.93
N CYS A 93 9.88 16.35 -14.16
CA CYS A 93 9.48 15.81 -15.46
C CYS A 93 9.63 16.83 -16.60
N LYS A 94 9.55 18.14 -16.34
CA LYS A 94 9.70 19.19 -17.37
C LYS A 94 11.08 19.22 -18.00
N GLU A 95 12.11 18.77 -17.30
CA GLU A 95 13.47 18.69 -17.84
C GLU A 95 13.55 17.72 -19.03
N ALA A 96 12.62 16.76 -19.10
CA ALA A 96 12.49 15.81 -20.20
C ALA A 96 11.48 16.24 -21.28
N SER A 97 11.00 17.50 -21.26
CA SER A 97 10.04 18.01 -22.24
C SER A 97 10.64 18.07 -23.65
N ASN A 98 9.83 17.70 -24.64
CA ASN A 98 10.20 17.85 -26.05
C ASN A 98 9.90 19.27 -26.56
N ASP A 99 10.25 19.56 -27.83
CA ASP A 99 10.03 20.88 -28.46
C ASP A 99 8.56 21.31 -28.50
N THR A 100 7.61 20.39 -28.32
CA THR A 100 6.17 20.66 -28.27
C THR A 100 5.63 20.84 -26.85
N GLY A 101 6.48 20.76 -25.83
CA GLY A 101 6.11 20.84 -24.41
C GLY A 101 5.48 19.56 -23.86
N GLU A 102 5.54 18.44 -24.59
CA GLU A 102 5.08 17.14 -24.11
C GLU A 102 6.19 16.47 -23.30
N VAL A 103 5.82 15.85 -22.19
CA VAL A 103 6.71 14.96 -21.45
C VAL A 103 6.23 13.53 -21.58
N ARG A 104 7.13 12.63 -22.01
CA ARG A 104 6.92 11.17 -21.99
C ARG A 104 7.64 10.57 -20.78
N THR A 105 6.91 9.82 -19.96
CA THR A 105 7.48 9.19 -18.76
C THR A 105 6.75 7.89 -18.41
N ASP A 106 7.28 7.15 -17.44
CA ASP A 106 6.66 5.95 -16.89
C ASP A 106 5.87 6.29 -15.61
N LEU A 107 4.56 6.03 -15.62
CA LEU A 107 3.67 6.34 -14.51
C LEU A 107 4.04 5.57 -13.23
N CYS A 108 4.49 4.31 -13.34
CA CYS A 108 4.85 3.53 -12.16
C CYS A 108 6.08 4.16 -11.47
N ALA A 109 7.10 4.53 -12.24
CA ALA A 109 8.29 5.21 -11.74
C ALA A 109 7.96 6.59 -11.16
N LEU A 110 7.11 7.37 -11.83
CA LEU A 110 6.67 8.69 -11.37
C LEU A 110 5.93 8.61 -10.02
N VAL A 111 4.98 7.68 -9.88
CA VAL A 111 4.23 7.49 -8.63
C VAL A 111 5.16 7.01 -7.50
N ARG A 112 6.16 6.16 -7.79
CA ARG A 112 7.18 5.79 -6.78
C ARG A 112 7.93 7.02 -6.27
N THR A 113 8.30 7.95 -7.16
CA THR A 113 8.95 9.22 -6.77
C THR A 113 8.03 10.07 -5.88
N MET A 114 6.75 10.20 -6.23
CA MET A 114 5.77 10.97 -5.45
C MET A 114 5.55 10.42 -4.02
N LEU A 115 5.83 9.14 -3.78
CA LEU A 115 5.55 8.45 -2.50
C LEU A 115 6.79 8.16 -1.65
N ALA A 116 8.00 8.30 -2.20
CA ALA A 116 9.23 7.88 -1.53
C ALA A 116 9.35 8.55 -0.14
N ARG A 117 9.21 9.87 -0.08
CA ARG A 117 9.33 10.60 1.19
C ARG A 117 8.19 10.37 2.17
N ILE A 118 6.96 10.08 1.71
CA ILE A 118 5.88 9.66 2.64
C ILE A 118 6.31 8.42 3.40
N SER A 119 6.96 7.49 2.71
CA SER A 119 7.51 6.27 3.32
C SER A 119 8.62 6.61 4.32
N ALA A 120 9.51 7.55 3.97
CA ALA A 120 10.56 8.02 4.87
C ALA A 120 9.98 8.67 6.15
N VAL A 121 9.08 9.64 6.01
CA VAL A 121 8.53 10.44 7.11
C VAL A 121 7.66 9.61 8.05
N THR A 122 6.77 8.78 7.52
CA THR A 122 5.93 7.91 8.35
C THR A 122 6.75 6.88 9.13
N THR A 123 7.83 6.38 8.53
CA THR A 123 8.75 5.43 9.17
C THR A 123 9.69 6.12 10.15
N GLY A 124 10.16 7.33 9.85
CA GLY A 124 11.18 8.05 10.60
C GLY A 124 12.58 7.93 10.02
N ILE A 125 12.70 7.76 8.70
CA ILE A 125 13.98 7.72 7.98
C ILE A 125 14.37 9.15 7.57
N ASP A 126 15.56 9.57 8.01
CA ASP A 126 16.15 10.87 7.71
C ASP A 126 17.09 10.84 6.51
N GLY A 127 17.54 12.03 6.10
CA GLY A 127 18.57 12.18 5.09
C GLY A 127 18.05 11.89 3.69
N VAL A 128 16.73 12.02 3.47
CA VAL A 128 16.06 11.86 2.17
C VAL A 128 15.74 13.24 1.59
N ASP A 129 16.69 14.16 1.73
CA ASP A 129 16.42 15.60 1.62
C ASP A 129 16.81 16.17 0.25
N THR A 130 17.75 15.50 -0.43
CA THR A 130 18.24 15.84 -1.77
C THR A 130 17.73 14.84 -2.80
N GLN A 131 17.81 15.20 -4.08
CA GLN A 131 17.39 14.31 -5.17
C GLN A 131 18.19 13.00 -5.18
N GLU A 132 19.52 13.10 -5.18
CA GLU A 132 20.43 11.95 -5.15
C GLU A 132 20.11 10.99 -3.99
N ARG A 133 19.85 11.54 -2.80
CA ARG A 133 19.49 10.75 -1.61
C ARG A 133 18.10 10.13 -1.74
N THR A 134 17.14 10.84 -2.34
CA THR A 134 15.80 10.33 -2.60
C THR A 134 15.85 9.17 -3.60
N ASP A 135 16.68 9.27 -4.63
CA ASP A 135 16.88 8.21 -5.62
C ASP A 135 17.55 6.97 -5.03
N ALA A 136 18.60 7.16 -4.21
CA ALA A 136 19.24 6.06 -3.48
C ALA A 136 18.23 5.35 -2.54
N PHE A 137 17.49 6.13 -1.74
CA PHE A 137 16.47 5.61 -0.84
C PHE A 137 15.35 4.84 -1.57
N ARG A 138 14.86 5.39 -2.69
CA ARG A 138 13.85 4.73 -3.54
C ARG A 138 14.35 3.38 -4.05
N THR A 139 15.62 3.30 -4.45
CA THR A 139 16.24 2.06 -4.92
C THR A 139 16.23 0.99 -3.82
N TYR A 140 16.55 1.35 -2.58
CA TYR A 140 16.43 0.43 -1.45
C TYR A 140 14.99 -0.04 -1.22
N ILE A 141 14.00 0.86 -1.20
CA ILE A 141 12.60 0.48 -0.97
C ILE A 141 12.11 -0.49 -2.04
N GLU A 142 12.40 -0.20 -3.31
CA GLU A 142 12.00 -1.04 -4.44
C GLU A 142 12.57 -2.46 -4.29
N GLN A 143 13.86 -2.56 -3.95
CA GLN A 143 14.52 -3.84 -3.75
C GLN A 143 14.00 -4.59 -2.51
N LEU A 144 13.88 -3.92 -1.36
CA LEU A 144 13.34 -4.49 -0.12
C LEU A 144 11.92 -5.04 -0.32
N GLY A 145 11.11 -4.36 -1.13
CA GLY A 145 9.76 -4.81 -1.45
C GLY A 145 9.68 -6.10 -2.27
N THR A 146 10.75 -6.49 -2.98
CA THR A 146 10.79 -7.83 -3.61
C THR A 146 10.93 -8.95 -2.58
N GLY A 147 11.67 -8.72 -1.49
CA GLY A 147 11.74 -9.69 -0.37
C GLY A 147 10.44 -9.76 0.42
N ALA A 148 9.70 -8.66 0.48
CA ALA A 148 8.39 -8.58 1.11
C ALA A 148 7.31 -9.45 0.44
N THR A 149 7.47 -9.65 -0.86
CA THR A 149 6.51 -10.35 -1.73
C THR A 149 7.12 -11.61 -2.33
N VAL A 150 8.20 -12.14 -1.75
CA VAL A 150 8.98 -13.26 -2.30
C VAL A 150 8.13 -14.49 -2.65
N GLU A 151 7.10 -14.77 -1.85
CA GLU A 151 6.16 -15.90 -2.05
C GLU A 151 5.40 -15.81 -3.39
N TRP A 152 5.30 -14.61 -3.96
CA TRP A 152 4.63 -14.31 -5.22
C TRP A 152 5.59 -14.13 -6.39
N SER A 153 6.91 -14.19 -6.13
CA SER A 153 7.93 -14.10 -7.16
C SER A 153 7.94 -15.37 -8.01
N THR A 154 8.29 -15.20 -9.29
CA THR A 154 8.59 -16.33 -10.19
C THR A 154 10.07 -16.72 -10.16
N GLU A 155 10.92 -15.96 -9.46
CA GLU A 155 12.34 -16.24 -9.26
C GLU A 155 12.57 -17.34 -8.20
N ASP A 156 13.81 -17.81 -8.05
CA ASP A 156 14.20 -18.69 -6.94
C ASP A 156 14.16 -17.93 -5.61
N HIS A 157 13.28 -18.36 -4.69
CA HIS A 157 13.02 -17.64 -3.44
C HIS A 157 14.26 -17.52 -2.55
N ALA A 158 15.12 -18.55 -2.48
CA ALA A 158 16.32 -18.52 -1.67
C ALA A 158 17.32 -17.47 -2.18
N THR A 159 17.46 -17.36 -3.50
CA THR A 159 18.27 -16.34 -4.16
C THR A 159 17.72 -14.94 -3.89
N VAL A 160 16.39 -14.74 -3.99
CA VAL A 160 15.75 -13.46 -3.67
C VAL A 160 16.02 -13.07 -2.20
N ILE A 161 15.77 -13.98 -1.25
CA ILE A 161 15.99 -13.72 0.17
C ILE A 161 17.44 -13.33 0.46
N SER A 162 18.42 -14.08 -0.06
CA SER A 162 19.84 -13.78 0.14
C SER A 162 20.22 -12.40 -0.41
N ARG A 163 19.76 -12.07 -1.62
CA ARG A 163 19.98 -10.77 -2.26
C ARG A 163 19.41 -9.63 -1.40
N ILE A 164 18.19 -9.78 -0.89
CA ILE A 164 17.52 -8.72 -0.13
C ILE A 164 18.13 -8.53 1.27
N LEU A 165 18.66 -9.60 1.89
CA LEU A 165 19.39 -9.47 3.15
C LEU A 165 20.66 -8.60 2.99
N GLU A 166 21.42 -8.78 1.91
CA GLU A 166 22.59 -7.95 1.60
C GLU A 166 22.19 -6.48 1.36
N ILE A 167 21.14 -6.24 0.58
CA ILE A 167 20.62 -4.88 0.31
C ILE A 167 20.14 -4.21 1.59
N ARG A 168 19.54 -4.98 2.51
CA ARG A 168 19.10 -4.47 3.81
C ARG A 168 20.28 -3.99 4.66
N GLU A 169 21.44 -4.63 4.60
CA GLU A 169 22.63 -4.17 5.34
C GLU A 169 23.06 -2.77 4.86
N GLY A 170 23.11 -2.55 3.55
CA GLY A 170 23.40 -1.23 2.98
C GLY A 170 22.37 -0.16 3.38
N PHE A 171 21.08 -0.50 3.33
CA PHE A 171 20.02 0.39 3.81
C PHE A 171 20.18 0.73 5.29
N VAL A 172 20.59 -0.26 6.10
CA VAL A 172 20.78 -0.07 7.54
C VAL A 172 21.90 0.94 7.81
N GLU A 173 23.04 0.77 7.15
CA GLU A 173 24.19 1.66 7.30
C GLU A 173 23.88 3.08 6.83
N GLU A 174 23.24 3.21 5.66
CA GLU A 174 23.12 4.49 4.97
C GLU A 174 21.96 5.37 5.45
N PHE A 175 20.87 4.76 5.93
CA PHE A 175 19.63 5.48 6.25
C PHE A 175 19.07 5.13 7.63
N TYR A 176 18.92 3.84 7.95
CA TYR A 176 18.21 3.44 9.16
C TYR A 176 18.98 3.76 10.45
N ALA A 177 20.24 3.32 10.57
CA ALA A 177 21.02 3.46 11.79
C ALA A 177 21.22 4.95 12.17
N PRO A 178 21.60 5.86 11.25
CA PRO A 178 21.66 7.29 11.56
C PRO A 178 20.33 7.85 12.07
N SER A 179 19.21 7.41 11.48
CA SER A 179 17.87 7.85 11.87
C SER A 179 17.50 7.38 13.28
N VAL A 180 17.85 6.14 13.63
CA VAL A 180 17.66 5.56 14.96
C VAL A 180 18.47 6.32 16.02
N GLU A 181 19.75 6.58 15.75
CA GLU A 181 20.61 7.28 16.71
C GLU A 181 20.07 8.68 17.00
N ARG A 182 19.61 9.41 15.97
CA ARG A 182 18.93 10.69 16.17
C ARG A 182 17.66 10.56 17.03
N ARG A 183 16.82 9.55 16.83
CA ARG A 183 15.61 9.35 17.67
C ARG A 183 15.98 9.08 19.12
N LYS A 184 16.98 8.23 19.37
CA LYS A 184 17.47 7.96 20.73
C LYS A 184 17.97 9.23 21.41
N ASP A 185 18.72 10.07 20.70
CA ASP A 185 19.20 11.36 21.22
C ASP A 185 18.05 12.32 21.56
N LEU A 186 17.06 12.47 20.67
CA LEU A 186 15.88 13.30 20.91
C LEU A 186 15.05 12.79 22.10
N ILE A 187 14.85 11.47 22.19
CA ILE A 187 14.14 10.84 23.31
C ILE A 187 14.91 11.04 24.63
N ASN A 188 16.24 10.97 24.61
CA ASN A 188 17.05 11.25 25.79
C ASN A 188 16.92 12.70 26.26
N GLN A 189 16.93 13.66 25.34
CA GLN A 189 16.69 15.08 25.62
C GLN A 189 15.27 15.35 26.15
N PHE A 190 14.27 14.66 25.60
CA PHE A 190 12.91 14.71 26.14
C PHE A 190 12.85 14.16 27.57
N ARG A 191 13.49 13.01 27.83
CA ARG A 191 13.53 12.39 29.17
C ARG A 191 14.32 13.22 30.20
N SER A 192 15.31 14.01 29.78
CA SER A 192 16.02 14.96 30.66
C SER A 192 15.26 16.27 30.89
N GLY A 193 14.19 16.53 30.12
CA GLY A 193 13.39 17.75 30.20
C GLY A 193 13.91 18.91 29.35
N ASP A 194 14.87 18.65 28.45
CA ASP A 194 15.41 19.65 27.52
C ASP A 194 14.48 19.87 26.31
N LEU A 195 13.66 18.87 25.98
CA LEU A 195 12.62 18.93 24.96
C LEU A 195 11.24 18.61 25.56
N SER A 196 10.20 19.15 24.92
CA SER A 196 8.81 18.76 25.17
C SER A 196 8.39 17.59 24.26
N GLU A 197 7.24 16.98 24.52
CA GLU A 197 6.72 15.90 23.68
C GLU A 197 6.40 16.39 22.26
N ASP A 198 5.99 17.65 22.11
CA ASP A 198 5.69 18.26 20.82
C ASP A 198 6.95 18.46 19.95
N ASP A 199 8.14 18.42 20.53
CA ASP A 199 9.42 18.50 19.81
C ASP A 199 9.86 17.13 19.24
N LEU A 200 9.20 16.04 19.65
CA LEU A 200 9.53 14.70 19.16
C LEU A 200 8.91 14.44 17.78
N PRO A 201 9.64 13.81 16.84
CA PRO A 201 9.10 13.43 15.54
C PRO A 201 7.89 12.49 15.67
N ARG A 202 6.88 12.69 14.83
CA ARG A 202 5.66 11.86 14.78
C ARG A 202 5.81 10.73 13.77
N ASP A 203 6.75 9.84 14.05
CA ASP A 203 7.12 8.72 13.19
C ASP A 203 7.22 7.38 13.94
N LEU A 204 7.25 6.28 13.17
CA LEU A 204 7.28 4.93 13.72
C LEU A 204 8.49 4.70 14.64
N LEU A 205 9.70 5.08 14.21
CA LEU A 205 10.91 4.89 15.03
C LEU A 205 10.78 5.60 16.37
N THR A 206 10.28 6.83 16.39
CA THR A 206 10.08 7.59 17.62
C THR A 206 9.12 6.87 18.56
N LEU A 207 7.95 6.41 18.06
CA LEU A 207 6.99 5.67 18.87
C LEU A 207 7.59 4.37 19.44
N MET A 208 8.34 3.63 18.63
CA MET A 208 8.95 2.36 19.04
C MET A 208 10.03 2.56 20.11
N TYR A 209 10.94 3.51 19.92
CA TYR A 209 12.02 3.74 20.89
C TYR A 209 11.55 4.50 22.15
N LEU A 210 10.54 5.36 22.03
CA LEU A 210 9.96 6.07 23.18
C LEU A 210 9.25 5.08 24.11
N HIS A 211 8.51 4.13 23.55
CA HIS A 211 7.74 3.12 24.25
C HIS A 211 8.38 1.72 24.19
N TRP A 212 9.71 1.67 24.19
CA TRP A 212 10.47 0.43 24.14
C TRP A 212 9.96 -0.62 25.13
N ASN A 213 9.82 -1.86 24.67
CA ASN A 213 9.45 -3.00 25.49
C ASN A 213 10.62 -3.99 25.56
N ASN A 214 11.07 -4.33 26.76
CA ASN A 214 12.20 -5.24 26.99
C ASN A 214 11.97 -6.68 26.51
N ASN A 215 10.75 -7.03 26.10
CA ASN A 215 10.46 -8.31 25.47
C ASN A 215 10.70 -8.31 23.95
N TRP A 216 11.00 -7.15 23.35
CA TRP A 216 11.36 -7.06 21.95
C TRP A 216 12.84 -7.39 21.76
N ASP A 217 13.17 -8.09 20.69
CA ASP A 217 14.55 -8.15 20.21
C ASP A 217 14.96 -6.85 19.51
N ASP A 218 16.27 -6.66 19.40
CA ASP A 218 16.87 -5.43 18.88
C ASP A 218 16.57 -5.19 17.39
N GLU A 219 16.24 -6.23 16.61
CA GLU A 219 15.91 -6.11 15.18
C GLU A 219 14.43 -5.79 14.93
N LEU A 220 13.56 -5.91 15.93
CA LEU A 220 12.13 -5.70 15.73
C LEU A 220 11.77 -4.31 15.17
N PRO A 221 12.36 -3.19 15.63
CA PRO A 221 12.09 -1.89 15.01
C PRO A 221 12.55 -1.79 13.55
N LEU A 222 13.58 -2.54 13.15
CA LEU A 222 14.00 -2.61 11.75
C LEU A 222 12.99 -3.41 10.91
N ARG A 223 12.46 -4.52 11.44
CA ARG A 223 11.41 -5.31 10.79
C ARG A 223 10.12 -4.51 10.61
N GLU A 224 9.73 -3.73 11.62
CA GLU A 224 8.58 -2.81 11.55
C GLU A 224 8.82 -1.65 10.58
N ALA A 225 10.02 -1.06 10.57
CA ALA A 225 10.38 -0.03 9.60
C ALA A 225 10.35 -0.56 8.16
N THR A 226 10.88 -1.76 7.93
CA THR A 226 10.84 -2.42 6.61
C THR A 226 9.40 -2.64 6.16
N LEU A 227 8.51 -3.07 7.07
CA LEU A 227 7.07 -3.19 6.80
C LEU A 227 6.47 -1.87 6.36
N TYR A 228 6.70 -0.79 7.10
CA TYR A 228 6.13 0.53 6.78
C TYR A 228 6.62 1.04 5.43
N LEU A 229 7.94 0.97 5.18
CA LEU A 229 8.55 1.43 3.93
C LEU A 229 7.95 0.76 2.69
N VAL A 230 7.77 -0.56 2.75
CA VAL A 230 7.19 -1.32 1.64
C VAL A 230 5.69 -1.06 1.51
N ALA A 231 4.97 -1.08 2.63
CA ALA A 231 3.51 -0.94 2.64
C ALA A 231 3.03 0.46 2.23
N SER A 232 3.78 1.53 2.52
CA SER A 232 3.39 2.91 2.18
C SER A 232 3.60 3.27 0.72
N SER A 233 4.58 2.65 0.04
CA SER A 233 4.92 2.97 -1.35
C SER A 233 4.25 2.01 -2.35
N GLN A 234 4.47 0.71 -2.22
CA GLN A 234 4.16 -0.25 -3.29
C GLN A 234 2.67 -0.38 -3.57
N THR A 235 1.81 -0.32 -2.55
CA THR A 235 0.36 -0.49 -2.72
C THR A 235 -0.26 0.63 -3.55
N THR A 236 0.19 1.87 -3.36
CA THR A 236 -0.33 3.02 -4.10
C THR A 236 0.26 3.10 -5.51
N THR A 237 1.55 2.74 -5.66
CA THR A 237 2.17 2.52 -6.99
C THR A 237 1.46 1.44 -7.80
N HIS A 238 0.91 0.41 -7.15
CA HIS A 238 0.06 -0.59 -7.80
C HIS A 238 -1.31 -0.01 -8.21
N ALA A 239 -1.95 0.75 -7.32
CA ALA A 239 -3.32 1.23 -7.51
C ALA A 239 -3.47 2.33 -8.58
N ILE A 240 -2.54 3.28 -8.67
CA ILE A 240 -2.66 4.44 -9.56
C ILE A 240 -2.69 4.06 -11.05
N PRO A 241 -1.79 3.20 -11.57
CA PRO A 241 -1.86 2.75 -12.96
C PRO A 241 -3.20 2.11 -13.32
N HIS A 242 -3.73 1.25 -12.45
CA HIS A 242 -5.06 0.65 -12.61
C HIS A 242 -6.17 1.70 -12.60
N LEU A 243 -6.10 2.69 -11.71
CA LEU A 243 -7.06 3.80 -11.71
C LEU A 243 -7.00 4.60 -13.02
N MET A 244 -5.80 4.90 -13.53
CA MET A 244 -5.64 5.70 -14.75
C MET A 244 -6.12 4.97 -16.00
N ILE A 245 -5.83 3.67 -16.16
CA ILE A 245 -6.33 2.90 -17.31
C ILE A 245 -7.86 2.78 -17.28
N HIS A 246 -8.46 2.53 -16.10
CA HIS A 246 -9.92 2.43 -15.98
C HIS A 246 -10.62 3.77 -16.19
N LEU A 247 -10.06 4.88 -15.73
CA LEU A 247 -10.61 6.20 -16.02
C LEU A 247 -10.49 6.55 -17.52
N HIS A 248 -9.38 6.16 -18.16
CA HIS A 248 -9.23 6.32 -19.61
C HIS A 248 -10.33 5.57 -20.38
N GLU A 249 -10.54 4.28 -20.07
CA GLU A 249 -11.59 3.46 -20.67
C GLU A 249 -12.99 4.02 -20.34
N TRP A 250 -13.22 4.41 -19.09
CA TRP A 250 -14.50 4.99 -18.64
C TRP A 250 -14.86 6.25 -19.43
N PHE A 251 -13.93 7.18 -19.63
CA PHE A 251 -14.22 8.42 -20.36
C PHE A 251 -14.40 8.22 -21.88
N GLN A 252 -13.91 7.11 -22.44
CA GLN A 252 -14.23 6.74 -23.82
C GLN A 252 -15.66 6.23 -23.95
N GLU A 253 -16.13 5.45 -22.98
CA GLU A 253 -17.49 4.92 -22.94
C GLU A 253 -18.53 5.95 -22.44
N HIS A 254 -18.10 6.86 -21.57
CA HIS A 254 -18.89 7.88 -20.88
C HIS A 254 -18.27 9.28 -21.04
N PRO A 255 -18.24 9.85 -22.27
CA PRO A 255 -17.63 11.15 -22.52
C PRO A 255 -18.27 12.30 -21.72
N GLU A 256 -19.54 12.16 -21.29
CA GLU A 256 -20.24 13.10 -20.41
C GLU A 256 -19.58 13.23 -19.03
N ASP A 257 -18.80 12.23 -18.60
CA ASP A 257 -18.13 12.23 -17.30
C ASP A 257 -16.74 12.85 -17.34
N TYR A 258 -16.18 13.17 -18.51
CA TYR A 258 -14.81 13.68 -18.63
C TYR A 258 -14.59 15.01 -17.87
N GLU A 259 -15.63 15.83 -17.73
CA GLU A 259 -15.57 17.05 -16.90
C GLU A 259 -15.32 16.74 -15.41
N LYS A 260 -15.65 15.53 -14.96
CA LYS A 260 -15.47 15.06 -13.57
C LYS A 260 -14.05 14.57 -13.27
N ARG A 261 -13.12 14.55 -14.24
CA ARG A 261 -11.72 14.11 -14.03
C ARG A 261 -10.96 14.92 -12.98
N LEU A 262 -11.42 16.13 -12.66
CA LEU A 262 -10.88 16.97 -11.57
C LEU A 262 -11.79 16.99 -10.33
N ASN A 263 -12.93 16.32 -10.36
CA ASN A 263 -13.83 16.23 -9.22
C ASN A 263 -13.29 15.19 -8.22
N ARG A 264 -12.81 15.65 -7.07
CA ARG A 264 -12.19 14.82 -6.03
C ARG A 264 -13.10 13.70 -5.50
N GLU A 265 -14.41 13.95 -5.38
CA GLU A 265 -15.37 12.91 -4.94
C GLU A 265 -15.56 11.84 -6.02
N PHE A 266 -15.61 12.21 -7.30
CA PHE A 266 -15.62 11.24 -8.40
C PHE A 266 -14.33 10.41 -8.41
N LEU A 267 -13.16 11.04 -8.32
CA LEU A 267 -11.87 10.36 -8.26
C LEU A 267 -11.77 9.42 -7.05
N LYS A 268 -12.36 9.79 -5.90
CA LYS A 268 -12.42 8.94 -4.71
C LYS A 268 -13.22 7.66 -4.96
N ARG A 269 -14.40 7.78 -5.59
CA ARG A 269 -15.23 6.61 -5.93
C ARG A 269 -14.57 5.73 -6.98
N ALA A 270 -14.03 6.34 -8.04
CA ALA A 270 -13.23 5.65 -9.05
C ALA A 270 -12.05 4.91 -8.41
N GLY A 271 -11.36 5.57 -7.48
CA GLY A 271 -10.26 5.00 -6.71
C GLY A 271 -10.66 3.78 -5.88
N HIS A 272 -11.78 3.86 -5.15
CA HIS A 272 -12.32 2.72 -4.40
C HIS A 272 -12.66 1.53 -5.29
N GLU A 273 -13.24 1.79 -6.47
CA GLU A 273 -13.57 0.75 -7.44
C GLU A 273 -12.33 0.13 -8.07
N ALA A 274 -11.32 0.94 -8.40
CA ALA A 274 -10.05 0.46 -8.94
C ALA A 274 -9.37 -0.50 -7.95
N ILE A 275 -9.24 -0.11 -6.68
CA ILE A 275 -8.63 -0.99 -5.67
C ILE A 275 -9.52 -2.17 -5.30
N ARG A 276 -10.85 -2.11 -5.50
CA ARG A 276 -11.72 -3.28 -5.36
C ARG A 276 -11.38 -4.33 -6.41
N LEU A 277 -11.15 -3.90 -7.66
CA LEU A 277 -10.85 -4.79 -8.78
C LEU A 277 -9.39 -5.27 -8.80
N HIS A 278 -8.46 -4.41 -8.36
CA HIS A 278 -7.02 -4.57 -8.43
C HIS A 278 -6.39 -4.33 -7.06
N LEU A 279 -6.50 -5.36 -6.20
CA LEU A 279 -5.94 -5.29 -4.87
C LEU A 279 -4.43 -5.59 -4.93
N PRO A 280 -3.59 -4.80 -4.22
CA PRO A 280 -2.16 -5.09 -4.12
C PRO A 280 -1.83 -6.45 -3.49
N SER A 281 -2.73 -7.00 -2.67
CA SER A 281 -2.64 -8.35 -2.12
C SER A 281 -3.82 -9.18 -2.65
N PRO A 282 -3.60 -10.12 -3.58
CA PRO A 282 -4.67 -10.88 -4.22
C PRO A 282 -5.21 -12.00 -3.33
N ALA A 283 -4.45 -12.42 -2.30
CA ALA A 283 -4.90 -13.38 -1.30
C ALA A 283 -4.21 -13.15 0.05
N LEU A 284 -4.94 -13.48 1.12
CA LEU A 284 -4.34 -13.67 2.44
C LEU A 284 -4.50 -15.11 2.89
N LEU A 285 -3.46 -15.62 3.54
CA LEU A 285 -3.45 -16.97 4.07
C LEU A 285 -3.71 -16.92 5.58
N ARG A 286 -4.40 -17.94 6.09
CA ARG A 286 -4.73 -18.09 7.51
C ARG A 286 -4.45 -19.51 7.96
N ILE A 287 -4.06 -19.69 9.22
CA ILE A 287 -3.86 -21.00 9.84
C ILE A 287 -4.87 -21.14 10.97
N ALA A 288 -5.65 -22.22 10.96
CA ALA A 288 -6.62 -22.50 12.01
C ALA A 288 -5.92 -22.87 13.32
N LEU A 289 -6.36 -22.28 14.42
CA LEU A 289 -5.85 -22.52 15.79
C LEU A 289 -6.56 -23.69 16.49
N ARG A 290 -7.67 -24.16 15.92
CA ARG A 290 -8.49 -25.28 16.38
C ARG A 290 -9.37 -25.76 15.23
N ASP A 291 -10.08 -26.87 15.42
CA ASP A 291 -11.13 -27.27 14.49
C ASP A 291 -12.23 -26.19 14.39
N VAL A 292 -12.51 -25.73 13.17
CA VAL A 292 -13.51 -24.70 12.84
C VAL A 292 -14.53 -25.25 11.85
N VAL A 293 -15.80 -24.89 12.03
CA VAL A 293 -16.86 -25.12 11.05
C VAL A 293 -17.42 -23.76 10.65
N LEU A 294 -17.22 -23.37 9.38
CA LEU A 294 -17.74 -22.12 8.85
C LEU A 294 -19.26 -22.13 8.74
N SER A 295 -19.87 -20.96 8.60
CA SER A 295 -21.31 -20.80 8.35
C SER A 295 -21.79 -21.55 7.10
N SER A 296 -20.91 -21.74 6.11
CA SER A 296 -21.14 -22.56 4.92
C SER A 296 -21.17 -24.08 5.19
N GLY A 297 -20.83 -24.51 6.40
CA GLY A 297 -20.71 -25.92 6.81
C GLY A 297 -19.35 -26.55 6.51
N VAL A 298 -18.44 -25.82 5.87
CA VAL A 298 -17.08 -26.29 5.56
C VAL A 298 -16.28 -26.46 6.85
N LYS A 299 -15.63 -27.62 7.02
CA LYS A 299 -14.74 -27.91 8.14
C LYS A 299 -13.29 -27.56 7.79
N ILE A 300 -12.60 -26.96 8.74
CA ILE A 300 -11.16 -26.65 8.68
C ILE A 300 -10.55 -27.21 9.96
N LEU A 301 -9.53 -28.06 9.83
CA LEU A 301 -8.91 -28.72 10.98
C LEU A 301 -7.88 -27.81 11.65
N GLU A 302 -7.61 -28.05 12.94
CA GLU A 302 -6.50 -27.40 13.63
C GLU A 302 -5.18 -27.52 12.85
N GLY A 303 -4.46 -26.41 12.70
CA GLY A 303 -3.21 -26.32 11.95
C GLY A 303 -3.37 -26.27 10.43
N GLU A 304 -4.58 -26.44 9.89
CA GLU A 304 -4.84 -26.33 8.45
C GLU A 304 -4.63 -24.88 7.99
N ARG A 305 -3.79 -24.70 6.95
CA ARG A 305 -3.61 -23.43 6.25
C ARG A 305 -4.71 -23.30 5.19
N VAL A 306 -5.30 -22.12 5.04
CA VAL A 306 -6.34 -21.82 4.06
C VAL A 306 -6.02 -20.53 3.33
N ALA A 307 -6.48 -20.41 2.08
CA ALA A 307 -6.28 -19.23 1.25
C ALA A 307 -7.59 -18.47 1.05
N CYS A 308 -7.64 -17.23 1.51
CA CYS A 308 -8.72 -16.29 1.24
C CYS A 308 -8.37 -15.51 -0.04
N LEU A 309 -8.95 -15.89 -1.18
CA LEU A 309 -8.67 -15.26 -2.46
C LEU A 309 -9.54 -14.01 -2.61
N PHE A 310 -8.92 -12.84 -2.55
CA PHE A 310 -9.64 -11.58 -2.56
C PHE A 310 -10.11 -11.18 -3.94
N THR A 311 -9.33 -11.44 -5.00
CA THR A 311 -9.73 -11.09 -6.36
C THR A 311 -11.10 -11.67 -6.76
N PRO A 312 -11.37 -13.00 -6.61
CA PRO A 312 -12.70 -13.52 -6.88
C PRO A 312 -13.75 -13.06 -5.84
N ALA A 313 -13.39 -12.94 -4.56
CA ALA A 313 -14.34 -12.52 -3.52
C ALA A 313 -14.82 -11.07 -3.73
N ASN A 314 -13.93 -10.17 -4.14
CA ASN A 314 -14.26 -8.81 -4.52
C ASN A 314 -15.06 -8.72 -5.82
N ARG A 315 -15.19 -9.82 -6.56
CA ARG A 315 -16.01 -9.93 -7.78
C ARG A 315 -17.25 -10.82 -7.57
N ASP A 316 -17.60 -11.13 -6.31
CA ASP A 316 -18.79 -11.90 -5.97
C ASP A 316 -20.07 -11.13 -6.36
N VAL A 317 -20.79 -11.66 -7.36
CA VAL A 317 -22.01 -11.04 -7.89
C VAL A 317 -23.12 -10.91 -6.85
N LYS A 318 -23.12 -11.74 -5.80
CA LYS A 318 -24.10 -11.65 -4.69
C LYS A 318 -23.89 -10.39 -3.85
N VAL A 319 -22.68 -9.82 -3.87
CA VAL A 319 -22.30 -8.66 -3.07
C VAL A 319 -22.19 -7.41 -3.92
N PHE A 320 -21.55 -7.52 -5.09
CA PHE A 320 -21.24 -6.37 -5.95
C PHE A 320 -22.17 -6.24 -7.16
N GLY A 321 -23.11 -7.17 -7.36
CA GLY A 321 -24.06 -7.15 -8.49
C GLY A 321 -23.54 -7.86 -9.74
N GLU A 322 -24.40 -7.97 -10.76
CA GLU A 322 -24.08 -8.69 -12.01
C GLU A 322 -22.89 -8.11 -12.78
N ASP A 323 -22.61 -6.82 -12.61
CA ASP A 323 -21.47 -6.12 -13.20
C ASP A 323 -20.24 -6.13 -12.29
N ALA A 324 -20.13 -7.03 -11.31
CA ALA A 324 -19.03 -7.08 -10.34
C ALA A 324 -17.63 -7.14 -10.96
N ARG A 325 -17.49 -7.68 -12.18
CA ARG A 325 -16.22 -7.69 -12.92
C ARG A 325 -15.91 -6.35 -13.60
N LYS A 326 -16.90 -5.50 -13.87
CA LYS A 326 -16.70 -4.22 -14.59
C LYS A 326 -16.23 -3.14 -13.64
N PHE A 327 -15.43 -2.20 -14.16
CA PHE A 327 -15.16 -0.95 -13.48
C PHE A 327 -16.42 -0.06 -13.53
N ASN A 328 -16.90 0.37 -12.37
CA ASN A 328 -18.03 1.26 -12.24
C ASN A 328 -17.79 2.26 -11.08
N PRO A 329 -17.40 3.53 -11.36
CA PRO A 329 -17.17 4.55 -10.33
C PRO A 329 -18.46 4.98 -9.60
N TYR A 330 -19.63 4.51 -10.04
CA TYR A 330 -20.92 4.73 -9.37
C TYR A 330 -21.42 3.49 -8.63
N ARG A 331 -20.60 2.44 -8.45
CA ARG A 331 -21.02 1.22 -7.77
C ARG A 331 -21.50 1.52 -6.36
N GLU A 332 -22.77 1.26 -6.12
CA GLU A 332 -23.35 1.26 -4.78
C GLU A 332 -23.17 -0.12 -4.15
N THR A 333 -22.67 -0.14 -2.91
CA THR A 333 -22.50 -1.37 -2.14
C THR A 333 -23.36 -1.30 -0.89
N GLN A 334 -24.17 -2.33 -0.66
CA GLN A 334 -24.99 -2.44 0.54
C GLN A 334 -24.24 -3.28 1.57
N ASN A 335 -24.07 -2.75 2.79
CA ASN A 335 -23.51 -3.44 3.95
C ASN A 335 -22.02 -3.83 3.89
N VAL A 336 -21.32 -3.57 2.78
CA VAL A 336 -19.87 -3.77 2.66
C VAL A 336 -19.16 -2.45 2.34
N LYS A 337 -17.84 -2.44 2.43
CA LYS A 337 -17.04 -1.28 2.02
C LYS A 337 -16.93 -1.24 0.49
N PRO A 338 -16.91 -0.05 -0.14
CA PRO A 338 -16.86 0.06 -1.61
C PRO A 338 -15.59 -0.52 -2.22
N TRP A 339 -14.50 -0.57 -1.46
CA TRP A 339 -13.23 -1.18 -1.84
C TRP A 339 -13.12 -2.70 -1.53
N GLY A 340 -14.19 -3.33 -1.02
CA GLY A 340 -14.17 -4.74 -0.62
C GLY A 340 -13.03 -5.07 0.35
N PHE A 341 -12.24 -6.09 0.02
CA PHE A 341 -11.07 -6.55 0.79
C PHE A 341 -9.74 -5.85 0.45
N ALA A 342 -9.72 -4.73 -0.29
CA ALA A 342 -8.49 -4.00 -0.63
C ALA A 342 -7.59 -3.66 0.57
N PHE A 343 -8.20 -3.56 1.76
CA PHE A 343 -7.51 -3.27 3.02
C PHE A 343 -7.61 -4.44 4.03
N GLY A 344 -7.83 -5.66 3.55
CA GLY A 344 -8.04 -6.84 4.39
C GLY A 344 -9.35 -6.80 5.18
N GLY A 345 -9.39 -7.54 6.29
CA GLY A 345 -10.57 -7.70 7.14
C GLY A 345 -10.20 -8.13 8.55
N GLY A 346 -11.16 -8.02 9.47
CA GLY A 346 -10.99 -8.40 10.88
C GLY A 346 -9.97 -7.54 11.63
N GLU A 347 -9.21 -8.17 12.53
CA GLU A 347 -8.22 -7.45 13.34
C GLU A 347 -7.09 -6.86 12.49
N HIS A 348 -6.77 -7.50 11.36
CA HIS A 348 -5.71 -7.12 10.42
C HIS A 348 -6.15 -6.13 9.33
N THR A 349 -7.30 -5.44 9.49
CA THR A 349 -7.65 -4.36 8.56
C THR A 349 -6.56 -3.30 8.54
N CYS A 350 -6.06 -2.95 7.34
CA CYS A 350 -4.92 -2.06 7.11
C CYS A 350 -4.98 -0.79 7.98
N ILE A 351 -3.91 -0.55 8.73
CA ILE A 351 -3.78 0.60 9.61
C ILE A 351 -3.62 1.92 8.81
N GLY A 352 -2.95 1.85 7.65
CA GLY A 352 -2.71 2.98 6.75
C GLY A 352 -3.85 3.31 5.77
N ARG A 353 -5.01 2.67 5.88
CA ARG A 353 -6.14 2.86 4.95
C ARG A 353 -6.48 4.35 4.74
N THR A 354 -6.57 5.12 5.83
CA THR A 354 -6.97 6.53 5.80
C THR A 354 -5.96 7.42 5.08
N LEU A 355 -4.67 7.05 5.08
CA LEU A 355 -3.66 7.74 4.29
C LEU A 355 -3.92 7.55 2.79
N VAL A 356 -4.40 6.38 2.39
CA VAL A 356 -4.64 6.06 0.97
C VAL A 356 -5.97 6.61 0.46
N THR A 357 -7.06 6.32 1.17
CA THR A 357 -8.44 6.67 0.71
C THR A 357 -8.95 8.01 1.25
N GLY A 358 -8.18 8.66 2.11
CA GLY A 358 -8.62 9.84 2.83
C GLY A 358 -9.63 9.55 3.95
N LEU A 359 -10.06 10.62 4.62
CA LEU A 359 -11.07 10.57 5.67
C LEU A 359 -12.49 10.44 5.06
N SER A 360 -13.39 9.75 5.78
CA SER A 360 -14.75 9.46 5.30
C SER A 360 -15.76 10.57 5.58
N ALA A 361 -15.48 11.47 6.52
CA ALA A 361 -16.33 12.61 6.85
C ALA A 361 -15.51 13.89 6.68
N ARG A 362 -15.95 14.77 5.76
CA ARG A 362 -15.48 16.16 5.72
C ARG A 362 -16.27 16.92 6.78
N THR A 363 -15.59 17.57 7.72
CA THR A 363 -16.25 18.52 8.63
C THR A 363 -16.22 19.92 8.02
N ASP A 364 -17.14 20.79 8.42
CA ASP A 364 -17.23 22.15 7.89
C ASP A 364 -15.91 22.90 8.20
N ASN A 365 -15.21 23.34 7.14
CA ASN A 365 -13.86 23.94 7.11
C ASN A 365 -12.64 22.98 6.98
N ASP A 366 -12.79 21.71 6.59
CA ASP A 366 -11.63 20.82 6.36
C ASP A 366 -10.91 21.08 5.02
N ASP A 367 -9.77 21.78 5.09
CA ASP A 367 -8.72 21.72 4.07
C ASP A 367 -7.92 20.42 4.26
N GLY A 368 -8.20 19.41 3.42
CA GLY A 368 -7.36 18.21 3.26
C GLY A 368 -7.89 16.86 3.80
N THR A 369 -7.08 15.83 3.56
CA THR A 369 -7.25 14.36 3.69
C THR A 369 -8.13 13.69 2.63
N ASP A 370 -7.99 14.11 1.38
CA ASP A 370 -8.53 13.35 0.25
C ASP A 370 -7.76 12.04 0.02
N GLY A 371 -6.56 11.90 0.61
CA GLY A 371 -5.73 10.70 0.57
C GLY A 371 -4.78 10.66 -0.61
N THR A 372 -3.76 9.80 -0.54
CA THR A 372 -2.71 9.72 -1.56
C THR A 372 -3.27 9.42 -2.94
N LEU A 373 -4.27 8.53 -3.03
CA LEU A 373 -4.85 8.09 -4.28
C LEU A 373 -5.51 9.24 -5.05
N VAL A 374 -6.32 10.06 -4.35
CA VAL A 374 -7.07 11.16 -4.96
C VAL A 374 -6.14 12.32 -5.31
N ASN A 375 -5.19 12.67 -4.43
CA ASN A 375 -4.27 13.77 -4.69
C ASN A 375 -3.35 13.49 -5.89
N ILE A 376 -2.80 12.28 -5.99
CA ILE A 376 -1.98 11.88 -7.13
C ILE A 376 -2.81 11.89 -8.42
N ALA A 377 -3.99 11.25 -8.43
CA ALA A 377 -4.85 11.22 -9.61
C ALA A 377 -5.25 12.64 -10.06
N HIS A 378 -5.63 13.50 -9.12
CA HIS A 378 -5.99 14.89 -9.40
C HIS A 378 -4.83 15.68 -9.99
N ALA A 379 -3.62 15.51 -9.46
CA ALA A 379 -2.43 16.18 -9.98
C ALA A 379 -2.05 15.70 -11.39
N LEU A 380 -2.13 14.39 -11.65
CA LEU A 380 -1.90 13.83 -12.98
C LEU A 380 -2.89 14.36 -14.02
N PHE A 381 -4.18 14.51 -13.67
CA PHE A 381 -5.16 15.13 -14.57
C PHE A 381 -4.91 16.62 -14.81
N ASN A 382 -4.47 17.37 -13.79
CA ASN A 382 -4.04 18.76 -13.99
C ASN A 382 -2.82 18.85 -14.92
N ALA A 383 -1.87 17.93 -14.80
CA ALA A 383 -0.72 17.79 -15.68
C ALA A 383 -1.07 17.30 -17.11
N GLY A 384 -2.35 17.03 -17.39
CA GLY A 384 -2.83 16.62 -18.71
C GLY A 384 -2.39 15.21 -19.08
N ILE A 385 -2.47 14.26 -18.14
CA ILE A 385 -2.14 12.85 -18.37
C ILE A 385 -2.96 12.23 -19.51
N GLU A 386 -2.26 11.56 -20.40
CA GLU A 386 -2.79 10.68 -21.45
C GLU A 386 -1.95 9.39 -21.51
N LEU A 387 -2.55 8.30 -21.98
CA LEU A 387 -1.78 7.10 -22.33
C LEU A 387 -0.91 7.39 -23.56
N ASP A 388 0.30 6.85 -23.60
CA ASP A 388 1.11 6.94 -24.81
C ASP A 388 0.48 6.07 -25.92
N PRO A 389 0.08 6.64 -27.07
CA PRO A 389 -0.52 5.88 -28.16
C PRO A 389 0.48 4.96 -28.88
N ASP A 390 1.78 5.23 -28.75
CA ASP A 390 2.86 4.51 -29.43
C ASP A 390 3.51 3.44 -28.52
N ASP A 391 3.25 3.46 -27.20
CA ASP A 391 3.82 2.53 -26.22
C ASP A 391 2.79 2.13 -25.16
N LEU A 392 2.16 0.97 -25.33
CA LEU A 392 1.08 0.52 -24.44
C LEU A 392 1.62 0.02 -23.09
N PRO A 393 0.85 0.18 -22.00
CA PRO A 393 1.19 -0.40 -20.70
C PRO A 393 1.43 -1.92 -20.75
N THR A 394 2.40 -2.40 -19.97
CA THR A 394 2.72 -3.83 -19.86
C THR A 394 2.77 -4.29 -18.41
N TYR A 395 2.23 -5.48 -18.18
CA TYR A 395 2.29 -6.15 -16.89
C TYR A 395 3.68 -6.72 -16.64
N THR A 396 4.07 -6.82 -15.37
CA THR A 396 5.28 -7.54 -14.99
C THR A 396 5.09 -9.05 -15.19
N GLU A 397 6.14 -9.74 -15.66
CA GLU A 397 6.21 -11.21 -15.73
C GLU A 397 6.87 -11.82 -14.48
N LEU A 398 7.36 -10.98 -13.57
CA LEU A 398 8.12 -11.38 -12.38
C LEU A 398 7.24 -11.70 -11.17
N SER A 399 5.92 -11.57 -11.31
CA SER A 399 4.98 -11.80 -10.20
C SER A 399 3.66 -12.37 -10.68
N HIS A 400 3.05 -13.20 -9.84
CA HIS A 400 1.65 -13.63 -9.99
C HIS A 400 0.63 -12.53 -9.61
N HIS A 401 1.09 -11.36 -9.14
CA HIS A 401 0.24 -10.21 -8.87
C HIS A 401 -0.21 -9.50 -10.16
N ASP A 402 -1.39 -8.89 -10.10
CA ASP A 402 -1.91 -8.08 -11.20
C ASP A 402 -1.24 -6.69 -11.26
N ALA A 403 0.07 -6.63 -11.53
CA ALA A 403 0.85 -5.38 -11.44
C ALA A 403 1.43 -4.95 -12.79
N TYR A 404 1.35 -3.65 -13.08
CA TYR A 404 2.06 -3.06 -14.21
C TYR A 404 3.56 -2.98 -13.91
N GLY A 405 4.38 -3.45 -14.84
CA GLY A 405 5.84 -3.30 -14.80
C GLY A 405 6.31 -2.03 -15.52
N ARG A 406 5.58 -1.64 -16.56
CA ARG A 406 5.76 -0.40 -17.33
C ARG A 406 4.40 0.18 -17.68
N PHE A 407 4.23 1.48 -17.51
CA PHE A 407 3.00 2.19 -17.83
C PHE A 407 3.35 3.55 -18.46
N PRO A 408 3.61 3.58 -19.78
CA PRO A 408 4.01 4.80 -20.48
C PRO A 408 2.86 5.80 -20.59
N ILE A 409 3.15 7.06 -20.30
CA ILE A 409 2.19 8.17 -20.36
C ILE A 409 2.80 9.41 -21.01
N ILE A 410 1.91 10.29 -21.46
CA ILE A 410 2.22 11.65 -21.90
C ILE A 410 1.61 12.64 -20.90
N LEU A 411 2.38 13.65 -20.49
CA LEU A 411 1.91 14.82 -19.74
C LEU A 411 1.98 16.03 -20.66
N ARG A 412 0.84 16.71 -20.87
CA ARG A 412 0.69 17.82 -21.84
C ARG A 412 0.63 19.21 -21.21
N ASN A 413 0.36 19.29 -19.91
CA ASN A 413 0.10 20.54 -19.20
C ASN A 413 1.01 20.68 -17.97
N LEU A 414 2.33 20.64 -18.19
CA LEU A 414 3.32 20.84 -17.12
C LEU A 414 3.83 22.28 -17.10
#